data_AF-A0AAE0A7T9-F1
#
_entry.id   AF-A0AAE0A7T9-F1
#
_cell.length_a   1.000
_cell.length_b   1.000
_cell.length_c   1.000
_cell.angle_alpha   90.00
_cell.angle_beta   90.00
_cell.angle_gamma   90.00
#
_symmetry.space_group_name_H-M   'P 1'
#
loop_
_entity.id
_entity.type
_entity.pdbx_description
1 polymer ?
#
loop_
_entity_poly.entity_id
_entity_poly.type
_entity_poly.pdbx_seq_one_letter_code
_entity_poly.pdbx_strand_id
1 'polypeptide(L)'
;MAPYRNARYWLNDFRSGGRANTKDEVFNQCHSRLRNIIERAFGVLKARFPILKRMSSYSFDTRRRIVLACFALHNFLRKTSISDELFSQYDDEEVQLENSIQNQTPSTDNSFRASEQLFMQGLREQIANQLFSNT
;
A
#
# COMPACT_ATOMS: atom_id res chain seq x y z
N MET A 1 -6.21 9.56 -1.63
CA MET A 1 -7.58 9.50 -1.09
C MET A 1 -7.52 8.82 0.27
N ALA A 2 -8.12 9.40 1.32
CA ALA A 2 -8.01 8.89 2.68
C ALA A 2 -9.19 7.97 3.05
N PRO A 3 -8.99 6.93 3.87
CA PRO A 3 -10.07 6.06 4.35
C PRO A 3 -11.09 6.84 5.21
N TYR A 4 -12.26 6.24 5.41
CA TYR A 4 -13.27 6.76 6.33
C TYR A 4 -12.79 6.62 7.77
N ARG A 5 -13.00 7.68 8.55
CA ARG A 5 -12.71 7.70 9.99
C ARG A 5 -13.88 7.08 10.75
N ASN A 6 -13.62 6.56 11.95
CA ASN A 6 -14.64 5.94 12.81
C ASN A 6 -15.33 4.70 12.20
N ALA A 7 -14.67 4.04 11.23
CA ALA A 7 -15.09 2.76 10.67
C ALA A 7 -13.92 1.77 10.75
N ARG A 8 -14.20 0.47 10.80
CA ARG A 8 -13.16 -0.58 10.76
C ARG A 8 -12.28 -0.40 9.52
N TYR A 9 -10.99 -0.67 9.65
CA TYR A 9 -10.01 -0.48 8.57
C TYR A 9 -9.04 -1.64 8.43
N TRP A 10 -8.61 -2.22 9.56
CA TRP A 10 -7.63 -3.29 9.53
C TRP A 10 -8.26 -4.58 9.00
N LEU A 11 -7.55 -5.25 8.09
CA LEU A 11 -8.00 -6.52 7.50
C LEU A 11 -8.41 -7.56 8.55
N ASN A 12 -7.70 -7.60 9.68
CA ASN A 12 -7.98 -8.53 10.77
C ASN A 12 -9.34 -8.26 11.44
N ASP A 13 -9.78 -6.99 11.52
CA ASP A 13 -11.09 -6.63 12.08
C ASP A 13 -12.24 -7.25 11.27
N PHE A 14 -12.02 -7.46 9.96
CA PHE A 14 -12.99 -8.09 9.06
C PHE A 14 -12.83 -9.61 8.96
N ARG A 15 -11.67 -10.16 9.32
CA ARG A 15 -11.45 -11.61 9.39
C ARG A 15 -12.11 -12.18 10.64
N SER A 16 -11.94 -11.53 11.78
CA SER A 16 -12.48 -11.99 13.07
C SER A 16 -13.88 -11.44 13.36
N GLY A 17 -14.19 -10.23 12.91
CA GLY A 17 -15.43 -9.51 13.23
C GLY A 17 -16.53 -9.62 12.16
N GLY A 18 -16.43 -10.57 11.24
CA GLY A 18 -17.39 -10.74 10.15
C GLY A 18 -17.26 -9.70 9.03
N ARG A 19 -18.18 -9.77 8.06
CA ARG A 19 -18.16 -8.94 6.84
C ARG A 19 -18.34 -7.45 7.17
N ALA A 20 -17.86 -6.60 6.27
CA ALA A 20 -18.13 -5.17 6.31
C ALA A 20 -19.63 -4.93 6.07
N ASN A 21 -20.27 -4.14 6.93
CA ASN A 21 -21.73 -3.98 6.92
C ASN A 21 -22.19 -2.55 6.55
N THR A 22 -21.29 -1.58 6.61
CA THR A 22 -21.57 -0.20 6.22
C THR A 22 -20.82 0.14 4.94
N LYS A 23 -21.32 1.12 4.19
CA LYS A 23 -20.64 1.66 3.01
C LYS A 23 -19.18 2.01 3.30
N ASP A 24 -18.95 2.68 4.42
CA ASP A 24 -17.63 3.16 4.84
C ASP A 24 -16.70 1.99 5.16
N GLU A 25 -17.21 0.94 5.82
CA GLU A 25 -16.45 -0.28 6.09
C GLU A 25 -16.12 -1.06 4.80
N VAL A 26 -17.06 -1.16 3.85
CA VAL A 26 -16.83 -1.83 2.57
C VAL A 26 -15.72 -1.10 1.81
N PHE A 27 -15.79 0.22 1.72
CA PHE A 27 -14.72 1.02 1.14
C PHE A 27 -13.39 0.79 1.86
N ASN A 28 -13.37 0.89 3.19
CA ASN A 28 -12.16 0.74 3.99
C ASN A 28 -11.54 -0.66 3.85
N GLN A 29 -12.35 -1.71 3.77
CA GLN A 29 -11.90 -3.09 3.55
C GLN A 29 -11.25 -3.25 2.16
N CYS A 30 -11.88 -2.72 1.10
CA CYS A 30 -11.30 -2.73 -0.24
C CYS A 30 -10.01 -1.91 -0.29
N HIS A 31 -10.00 -0.74 0.35
CA HIS A 31 -8.83 0.12 0.44
C HIS A 31 -7.67 -0.57 1.17
N SER A 32 -7.93 -1.22 2.30
CA SER A 32 -6.89 -1.93 3.06
C SER A 32 -6.38 -3.17 2.34
N ARG A 33 -7.24 -3.91 1.62
CA ARG A 33 -6.83 -5.00 0.72
C ARG A 33 -5.86 -4.53 -0.36
N LEU A 34 -6.19 -3.45 -1.06
CA LEU A 34 -5.32 -2.88 -2.09
C LEU A 34 -3.97 -2.41 -1.49
N ARG A 35 -4.04 -1.72 -0.35
CA ARG A 35 -2.84 -1.28 0.38
C ARG A 35 -1.94 -2.46 0.75
N ASN A 36 -2.52 -3.57 1.23
CA ASN A 36 -1.76 -4.76 1.61
C ASN A 36 -0.97 -5.33 0.42
N ILE A 37 -1.58 -5.43 -0.75
CA ILE A 37 -0.88 -5.88 -1.98
C ILE A 37 0.33 -4.99 -2.28
N ILE A 38 0.15 -3.67 -2.20
CA ILE A 38 1.23 -2.70 -2.43
C ILE A 38 2.34 -2.89 -1.39
N GLU A 39 2.00 -2.94 -0.11
CA GLU A 39 2.96 -3.11 0.99
C GLU A 39 3.77 -4.41 0.86
N ARG A 40 3.12 -5.51 0.48
CA ARG A 40 3.78 -6.80 0.25
C ARG A 40 4.74 -6.76 -0.93
N ALA A 41 4.36 -6.12 -2.04
CA ALA A 41 5.27 -5.91 -3.18
C ALA A 41 6.53 -5.11 -2.78
N PHE A 42 6.36 -4.04 -2.00
CA PHE A 42 7.49 -3.30 -1.42
C PHE A 42 8.28 -4.12 -0.39
N GLY A 43 7.62 -5.01 0.36
CA GLY A 43 8.24 -5.97 1.27
C GLY A 43 9.23 -6.87 0.52
N VAL A 44 8.78 -7.52 -0.56
CA VAL A 44 9.64 -8.35 -1.42
C VAL A 44 10.80 -7.54 -1.99
N LEU A 45 10.53 -6.33 -2.48
CA LEU A 45 11.57 -5.45 -3.03
C LEU A 45 12.66 -5.16 -1.99
N LYS A 46 12.27 -4.81 -0.76
CA LYS A 46 13.20 -4.51 0.34
C LYS A 46 13.94 -5.75 0.84
N ALA A 47 13.29 -6.91 0.86
CA ALA A 47 13.92 -8.17 1.24
C ALA A 47 14.97 -8.61 0.22
N ARG A 48 14.63 -8.51 -1.06
CA ARG A 48 15.51 -8.90 -2.18
C ARG A 48 16.69 -7.96 -2.38
N PHE A 49 16.50 -6.66 -2.16
CA PHE A 49 17.54 -5.66 -2.36
C PHE A 49 17.90 -4.94 -1.06
N PRO A 50 18.67 -5.58 -0.15
CA PRO A 50 19.11 -4.96 1.10
C PRO A 50 19.89 -3.65 0.90
N ILE A 51 20.48 -3.44 -0.28
CA ILE A 51 21.14 -2.18 -0.64
C ILE A 51 20.22 -0.97 -0.48
N LEU A 52 18.90 -1.15 -0.67
CA LEU A 52 17.92 -0.08 -0.50
C LEU A 52 17.87 0.47 0.94
N LYS A 53 18.32 -0.31 1.94
CA LYS A 53 18.43 0.11 3.34
C LYS A 53 19.76 0.82 3.66
N ARG A 54 20.79 0.69 2.81
CA ARG A 54 22.17 1.16 3.07
C ARG A 54 22.61 2.25 2.10
N MET A 55 21.67 3.10 1.68
CA MET A 55 21.91 4.08 0.60
C MET A 55 22.52 5.41 1.06
N SER A 56 22.65 5.66 2.37
CA SER A 56 23.02 6.97 2.93
C SER A 56 24.41 7.47 2.51
N SER A 57 25.33 6.56 2.16
CA SER A 57 26.69 6.89 1.74
C SER A 57 26.83 7.30 0.27
N TYR A 58 25.78 7.16 -0.54
CA TYR A 58 25.82 7.48 -1.96
C TYR A 58 25.28 8.88 -2.27
N SER A 59 25.80 9.49 -3.35
CA SER A 59 25.24 10.74 -3.90
C SER A 59 23.76 10.57 -4.27
N PHE A 60 23.03 11.67 -4.38
CA PHE A 60 21.60 11.63 -4.73
C PHE A 60 21.34 10.96 -6.08
N ASP A 61 22.17 11.26 -7.10
CA ASP A 61 22.03 10.63 -8.43
C ASP A 61 22.26 9.11 -8.36
N THR A 62 23.28 8.67 -7.63
CA THR A 62 23.55 7.25 -7.44
C THR A 62 22.41 6.56 -6.70
N ARG A 63 21.86 7.17 -5.64
CA ARG A 63 20.67 6.64 -4.95
C ARG A 63 19.49 6.48 -5.89
N ARG A 64 19.21 7.47 -6.74
CA ARG A 64 18.14 7.40 -7.74
C ARG A 64 18.33 6.22 -8.70
N ARG A 65 19.56 6.07 -9.22
CA ARG A 65 19.90 4.96 -10.14
C ARG A 65 19.75 3.59 -9.47
N ILE A 66 20.19 3.45 -8.22
CA ILE A 66 20.02 2.21 -7.45
C ILE A 66 18.54 1.86 -7.32
N VAL A 67 17.71 2.84 -6.91
CA VAL A 67 16.26 2.62 -6.81
C VAL A 67 15.68 2.16 -8.14
N LEU A 68 15.95 2.87 -9.24
CA LEU A 68 15.44 2.52 -10.57
C LEU A 68 15.89 1.13 -11.02
N ALA A 69 17.16 0.77 -10.79
CA ALA A 69 17.71 -0.54 -11.14
C ALA A 69 17.02 -1.66 -10.35
N CYS A 70 16.84 -1.50 -9.04
CA CYS A 70 16.13 -2.48 -8.21
C CYS A 70 14.69 -2.69 -8.66
N PHE A 71 13.96 -1.62 -8.99
CA PHE A 71 12.58 -1.72 -9.50
C PHE A 71 12.52 -2.38 -10.88
N ALA A 72 13.42 -2.02 -11.79
CA ALA A 72 13.48 -2.63 -13.13
C ALA A 72 13.74 -4.14 -13.02
N LEU A 73 14.72 -4.54 -12.22
CA LEU A 73 15.04 -5.95 -12.00
C LEU A 73 13.92 -6.70 -11.28
N HIS A 74 13.29 -6.10 -10.26
CA HIS A 74 12.13 -6.67 -9.59
C HIS A 74 10.99 -6.98 -10.56
N ASN A 75 10.64 -6.00 -11.40
CA ASN A 75 9.58 -6.14 -12.39
C ASN A 75 9.93 -7.18 -13.47
N PHE A 76 11.20 -7.23 -13.89
CA PHE A 76 11.68 -8.25 -14.82
C PHE A 76 11.55 -9.66 -14.23
N LEU A 77 11.96 -9.86 -12.98
CA LEU A 77 11.84 -11.16 -12.29
C LEU A 77 10.37 -11.56 -12.12
N ARG A 78 9.48 -10.62 -11.75
CA ARG A 78 8.05 -10.91 -11.64
C ARG A 78 7.42 -11.30 -12.99
N LYS A 79 7.87 -10.70 -14.10
CA LYS A 79 7.38 -10.98 -15.46
C LYS A 79 7.88 -12.29 -16.05
N THR A 80 9.05 -12.76 -15.63
CA THR A 80 9.68 -13.98 -16.18
C THR A 80 9.14 -15.26 -15.56
N SER A 81 8.15 -15.17 -14.65
CA SER A 81 7.46 -16.31 -14.03
C SER A 81 8.39 -17.36 -13.43
N ILE A 82 9.58 -16.94 -12.98
CA ILE A 82 10.50 -17.80 -12.25
C ILE A 82 9.85 -18.12 -10.91
N SER A 83 9.78 -19.41 -10.57
CA SER A 83 9.36 -19.84 -9.23
C SER A 83 10.30 -19.21 -8.21
N ASP A 84 9.78 -18.27 -7.44
CA ASP A 84 10.56 -17.41 -6.58
C ASP A 84 10.00 -17.46 -5.16
N GLU A 85 10.83 -17.96 -4.25
CA GLU A 85 10.45 -18.20 -2.87
C GLU A 85 10.05 -16.90 -2.14
N LEU A 86 10.70 -15.77 -2.45
CA LEU A 86 10.33 -14.48 -1.88
C LEU A 86 8.98 -14.00 -2.42
N PHE A 87 8.65 -14.26 -3.69
CA PHE A 87 7.30 -13.95 -4.17
C PHE A 87 6.27 -14.87 -3.50
N SER A 88 6.55 -16.16 -3.36
CA SER A 88 5.63 -17.11 -2.70
C SER A 88 5.34 -16.72 -1.26
N GLN A 89 6.39 -16.48 -0.45
CA GLN A 89 6.26 -16.11 0.96
C GLN A 89 5.42 -14.84 1.15
N TYR A 90 5.55 -13.89 0.23
CA TYR A 90 4.81 -12.63 0.29
C TYR A 90 3.53 -12.66 -0.55
N ASP A 91 3.20 -13.75 -1.27
CA ASP A 91 1.94 -13.94 -2.00
C ASP A 91 0.83 -14.55 -1.08
N ASP A 92 1.21 -15.01 0.11
CA ASP A 92 0.29 -15.40 1.17
C ASP A 92 -0.42 -14.18 1.81
N GLU A 93 -1.75 -14.16 1.78
CA GLU A 93 -2.56 -13.10 2.40
C GLU A 93 -2.45 -13.04 3.94
N GLU A 94 -1.84 -14.05 4.57
CA GLU A 94 -1.60 -14.09 6.01
C GLU A 94 -0.37 -13.30 6.44
N VAL A 95 0.57 -13.01 5.53
CA VAL A 95 1.78 -12.26 5.87
C VAL A 95 1.46 -10.77 5.97
N GLN A 96 1.10 -10.35 7.17
CA GLN A 96 1.11 -8.95 7.57
C GLN A 96 2.57 -8.54 7.77
N LEU A 97 3.09 -7.63 6.93
CA LEU A 97 4.34 -6.97 7.26
C LEU A 97 4.05 -6.09 8.48
N GLU A 98 4.68 -6.36 9.63
CA GLU A 98 4.60 -5.47 10.79
C GLU A 98 5.02 -4.07 10.33
N ASN A 99 4.02 -3.22 10.14
CA ASN A 99 4.22 -1.79 10.04
C ASN A 99 4.66 -1.38 11.45
N SER A 100 5.98 -1.34 11.70
CA SER A 100 6.50 -0.45 12.72
C SER A 100 5.97 0.93 12.36
N ILE A 101 4.93 1.36 13.06
CA ILE A 101 4.35 2.70 12.93
C ILE A 101 5.43 3.65 13.42
N GLN A 102 6.37 4.00 12.55
CA GLN A 102 6.88 5.35 12.56
C GLN A 102 5.77 6.15 11.91
N ASN A 103 4.98 6.82 12.75
CA ASN A 103 4.23 8.01 12.37
C ASN A 103 5.23 9.05 11.85
N GLN A 104 5.83 8.81 10.69
CA GLN A 104 6.31 9.88 9.85
C GLN A 104 5.04 10.37 9.17
N THR A 105 4.34 11.29 9.84
CA THR A 105 3.61 12.32 9.11
C THR A 105 4.61 12.82 8.07
N PRO A 106 4.37 12.65 6.75
CA PRO A 106 5.11 13.43 5.79
C PRO A 106 4.94 14.87 6.26
N SER A 107 6.04 15.59 6.43
CA SER A 107 5.98 17.04 6.58
C SER A 107 5.28 17.55 5.32
N THR A 108 3.96 17.68 5.41
CA THR A 108 3.11 18.07 4.29
C THR A 108 3.51 19.49 3.97
N ASP A 109 4.21 19.65 2.86
CA ASP A 109 4.37 20.93 2.20
C ASP A 109 2.97 21.55 2.11
N ASN A 110 2.79 22.72 2.71
CA ASN A 110 1.49 23.31 3.10
C ASN A 110 0.67 23.82 1.89
N SER A 111 0.84 23.19 0.73
CA SER A 111 0.28 23.55 -0.58
C SER A 111 -0.65 22.46 -1.12
N PHE A 112 -1.38 21.74 -0.25
CA PHE A 112 -2.49 20.90 -0.72
C PHE A 112 -3.72 21.79 -0.93
N ARG A 113 -4.04 22.12 -2.18
CA ARG A 113 -5.11 23.05 -2.54
C ARG A 113 -6.44 22.47 -2.06
N ALA A 114 -7.24 23.24 -1.30
CA ALA A 114 -8.53 22.82 -0.76
C ALA A 114 -9.46 22.18 -1.82
N SER A 115 -9.38 22.65 -3.08
CA SER A 115 -10.12 22.10 -4.21
C SER A 115 -9.78 20.63 -4.52
N GLU A 116 -8.51 20.22 -4.39
CA GLU A 116 -8.09 18.83 -4.59
C GLU A 116 -8.62 17.92 -3.48
N GLN A 117 -8.71 18.45 -2.26
CA GLN A 117 -9.27 17.72 -1.13
C GLN A 117 -10.76 17.46 -1.29
N LEU A 118 -11.52 18.48 -1.75
CA LEU A 118 -12.94 18.33 -2.07
C LEU A 118 -13.18 17.34 -3.21
N PHE A 119 -12.36 17.41 -4.27
CA PHE A 119 -12.42 16.45 -5.37
C PHE A 119 -12.16 15.02 -4.89
N MET A 120 -11.09 14.80 -4.12
CA MET A 120 -10.75 13.48 -3.57
C MET A 120 -11.84 12.95 -2.63
N GLN A 121 -12.52 13.83 -1.89
CA GLN A 121 -13.66 13.44 -1.07
C GLN A 121 -14.85 13.00 -1.93
N GLY A 122 -15.19 13.75 -2.97
CA GLY A 122 -16.27 13.37 -3.90
C GLY A 122 -15.99 12.06 -4.62
N LEU A 123 -14.76 11.86 -5.09
CA LEU A 123 -14.33 10.61 -5.71
C LEU A 123 -14.44 9.43 -4.75
N ARG A 124 -14.08 9.63 -3.47
CA ARG A 124 -14.24 8.59 -2.44
C ARG A 124 -15.70 8.19 -2.27
N GLU A 125 -16.60 9.16 -2.15
CA GLU A 125 -18.04 8.90 -2.01
C GLU A 125 -18.58 8.12 -3.21
N GLN A 126 -18.19 8.49 -4.43
CA GLN A 126 -18.60 7.77 -5.64
C GLN A 126 -18.16 6.31 -5.63
N ILE A 127 -16.88 6.06 -5.32
CA ILE A 127 -16.33 4.71 -5.25
C ILE A 127 -17.01 3.91 -4.13
N ALA A 128 -17.20 4.51 -2.96
CA ALA A 128 -17.84 3.86 -1.82
C ALA A 128 -19.28 3.45 -2.14
N ASN A 129 -20.05 4.33 -2.79
CA ASN A 129 -21.41 4.02 -3.22
C ASN A 129 -21.44 2.87 -4.24
N GLN A 130 -20.53 2.87 -5.24
CA GLN A 130 -20.43 1.81 -6.24
C GLN A 130 -20.05 0.45 -5.64
N LEU A 131 -19.11 0.44 -4.70
CA LEU A 131 -18.71 -0.79 -4.01
C LEU A 131 -19.88 -1.35 -3.17
N PHE A 132 -20.57 -0.48 -2.45
CA PHE A 132 -21.68 -0.88 -1.59
C PHE A 132 -22.90 -1.37 -2.38
N SER A 133 -23.21 -0.76 -3.53
CA SER A 133 -24.31 -1.23 -4.39
C SER A 133 -24.06 -2.60 -5.02
N ASN A 134 -22.80 -3.05 -5.07
CA ASN A 134 -22.37 -4.32 -5.64
C ASN A 134 -22.10 -5.40 -4.57
N THR A 135 -22.39 -5.13 -3.30
CA THR A 135 -22.16 -6.04 -2.16
C THR A 135 -23.41 -6.85 -1.85
#